data_AF-A4S6U1-F1
#
_entry.id   AF-A4S6U1-F1
#
_cell.length_a   1.000
_cell.length_b   1.000
_cell.length_c   1.000
_cell.angle_alpha   90.00
_cell.angle_beta   90.00
_cell.angle_gamma   90.00
#
_symmetry.space_group_name_H-M   'P 1'
#
loop_
_entity.id
_entity.type
_entity.pdbx_description
1 polymer ?
#
loop_
_entity_poly.entity_id
_entity_poly.type
_entity_poly.pdbx_seq_one_letter_code
_entity_poly.pdbx_strand_id
1 'polypeptide(L)'
;MAPVFDGSTTKKRHISLGGRRKDEPSTQRALIESAREARERRAAQRATATATATAQRFRRGAREVRRAKAAVREAYANASEGVMVDDASCRALVYFGDGWRDWAACAAACERLYAAATTTTSVAPSEAFVERWDDAMRASGVERARWVIRMRKMVRLIVGSLRATTRLEETTGRDVAETHLASALLALMARDDARWKDTGVQLCATLCSNDGLEDVREILLDILRNQSRRDDVVRAAMLRTCENIARCSGDDASGALASMLATIPGVWDTFGPEIHSRDLWSFVVDAFKSDRHVDSVATVALETPLSGVDAALGNVLQLTKTFIGTMDFSQSQNVVVAVTKLMESSVLSGALFATTPNAMEDEDDDEGGADDDDDDDDSVKIDLLNLRAVRAEARKIRRVPPDVDMEAVRATRTWMQTREFFGDNACVARLVTTIMPANDAQRCLVGIEGFTHFACACDMVLRGAERASFTRVLTFGTDCIAQLWPALEHWRQTSGGGQERSFRRALGVFAKLYNTYTAISDDEEFYRLGKPLGLEATTRLVAFLRDTLWTLL
;
A
#
# COMPACT_ATOMS: atom_id res chain seq x y z
N MET A 1 -75.39 68.81 -20.15
CA MET A 1 -76.31 69.67 -19.37
C MET A 1 -75.83 69.63 -17.92
N ALA A 2 -75.09 70.65 -17.49
CA ALA A 2 -74.74 70.86 -16.08
C ALA A 2 -75.99 71.33 -15.29
N PRO A 3 -75.99 71.23 -13.96
CA PRO A 3 -75.67 72.44 -13.18
C PRO A 3 -74.68 72.17 -12.05
N VAL A 4 -73.62 72.99 -11.93
CA VAL A 4 -73.55 74.22 -11.10
C VAL A 4 -73.46 73.88 -9.61
N PHE A 5 -72.23 73.90 -9.10
CA PHE A 5 -71.93 74.06 -7.68
C PHE A 5 -72.42 75.44 -7.25
N ASP A 6 -73.45 75.51 -6.40
CA ASP A 6 -73.70 76.70 -5.59
C ASP A 6 -72.82 76.61 -4.34
N GLY A 7 -71.97 77.61 -4.16
CA GLY A 7 -71.12 77.76 -2.98
C GLY A 7 -71.89 78.43 -1.85
N SER A 8 -72.77 77.68 -1.18
CA SER A 8 -73.53 78.18 -0.02
C SER A 8 -73.26 77.34 1.23
N THR A 9 -72.42 77.89 2.10
CA THR A 9 -71.95 77.32 3.37
C THR A 9 -72.97 77.51 4.50
N THR A 10 -74.14 76.86 4.46
CA THR A 10 -75.06 76.84 5.63
C THR A 10 -75.96 75.59 5.65
N LYS A 11 -75.38 74.43 6.02
CA LYS A 11 -76.05 73.35 6.80
C LYS A 11 -75.07 72.18 7.01
N LYS A 12 -74.45 72.14 8.19
CA LYS A 12 -73.65 70.98 8.64
C LYS A 12 -74.59 69.78 8.85
N ARG A 13 -74.68 68.86 7.88
CA ARG A 13 -75.24 67.53 8.12
C ARG A 13 -74.15 66.65 8.74
N HIS A 14 -74.36 66.26 9.99
CA HIS A 14 -73.54 65.30 10.71
C HIS A 14 -73.72 63.91 10.09
N ILE A 15 -72.81 63.52 9.18
CA ILE A 15 -72.75 62.17 8.63
C ILE A 15 -71.92 61.33 9.61
N SER A 16 -72.57 60.40 10.30
CA SER A 16 -71.89 59.41 11.14
C SER A 16 -71.10 58.46 10.25
N LEU A 17 -69.79 58.67 10.16
CA LEU A 17 -68.88 57.66 9.62
C LEU A 17 -68.82 56.52 10.63
N GLY A 18 -69.58 55.45 10.35
CA GLY A 18 -69.67 54.22 11.14
C GLY A 18 -68.31 53.81 11.67
N GLY A 19 -68.15 53.97 12.98
CA GLY A 19 -66.90 53.78 13.68
C GLY A 19 -66.39 52.36 13.55
N ARG A 20 -65.06 52.24 13.37
CA ARG A 20 -64.29 51.06 13.75
C ARG A 20 -64.69 50.65 15.16
N ARG A 21 -65.34 49.49 15.32
CA ARG A 21 -65.42 48.83 16.62
C ARG A 21 -64.01 48.43 17.04
N LYS A 22 -63.64 48.83 18.25
CA LYS A 22 -62.32 48.68 18.86
C LYS A 22 -62.27 47.45 19.79
N ASP A 23 -63.15 46.49 19.55
CA ASP A 23 -63.37 45.34 20.42
C ASP A 23 -63.12 44.05 19.62
N GLU A 24 -61.89 43.53 19.77
CA GLU A 24 -61.51 42.12 19.90
C GLU A 24 -60.08 41.89 19.37
N PRO A 25 -59.07 41.96 20.25
CA PRO A 25 -57.70 41.57 19.92
C PRO A 25 -57.57 40.09 19.46
N SER A 26 -58.54 39.24 19.79
CA SER A 26 -58.56 37.80 19.45
C SER A 26 -58.87 37.53 17.98
N THR A 27 -59.82 38.23 17.37
CA THR A 27 -60.23 38.02 15.97
C THR A 27 -59.20 38.58 14.97
N GLN A 28 -58.54 39.69 15.30
CA GLN A 28 -57.43 40.22 14.48
C GLN A 28 -56.18 39.32 14.55
N ARG A 29 -55.87 38.76 15.72
CA ARG A 29 -54.78 37.79 15.88
C ARG A 29 -55.06 36.49 15.13
N ALA A 30 -56.28 35.96 15.22
CA ALA A 30 -56.69 34.76 14.49
C ALA A 30 -56.63 34.94 12.96
N LEU A 31 -56.96 36.13 12.45
CA LEU A 31 -56.83 36.46 11.02
C LEU A 31 -55.36 36.53 10.57
N ILE A 32 -54.49 37.12 11.38
CA ILE A 32 -53.04 37.18 11.10
C ILE A 32 -52.43 35.78 11.14
N GLU A 33 -52.83 34.95 12.09
CA GLU A 33 -52.37 33.58 12.27
C GLU A 33 -52.86 32.69 11.11
N SER A 34 -54.13 32.77 10.72
CA SER A 34 -54.67 32.10 9.52
C SER A 34 -53.97 32.56 8.23
N ALA A 35 -53.65 33.85 8.10
CA ALA A 35 -52.88 34.37 6.97
C ALA A 35 -51.42 33.89 6.98
N ARG A 36 -50.82 33.72 8.16
CA ARG A 36 -49.47 33.16 8.34
C ARG A 36 -49.44 31.69 7.97
N GLU A 37 -50.37 30.89 8.47
CA GLU A 37 -50.52 29.48 8.11
C GLU A 37 -50.78 29.30 6.61
N ALA A 38 -51.60 30.17 5.99
CA ALA A 38 -51.83 30.13 4.56
C ALA A 38 -50.56 30.49 3.75
N ARG A 39 -49.71 31.38 4.26
CA ARG A 39 -48.39 31.69 3.66
C ARG A 39 -47.41 30.54 3.83
N GLU A 40 -47.37 29.92 5.01
CA GLU A 40 -46.54 28.75 5.29
C GLU A 40 -46.96 27.56 4.42
N ARG A 41 -48.26 27.31 4.25
CA ARG A 41 -48.78 26.30 3.32
C ARG A 41 -48.39 26.57 1.87
N ARG A 42 -48.45 27.83 1.41
CA ARG A 42 -48.01 28.21 0.05
C ARG A 42 -46.49 28.09 -0.11
N ALA A 43 -45.72 28.42 0.92
CA ALA A 43 -44.26 28.27 0.91
C ALA A 43 -43.86 26.78 0.84
N ALA A 44 -44.51 25.94 1.65
CA ALA A 44 -44.32 24.49 1.61
C ALA A 44 -44.67 23.92 0.22
N GLN A 45 -45.82 24.28 -0.36
CA GLN A 45 -46.20 23.85 -1.71
C GLN A 45 -45.19 24.28 -2.79
N ARG A 46 -44.64 25.49 -2.71
CA ARG A 46 -43.59 25.96 -3.62
C ARG A 46 -42.28 25.19 -3.46
N ALA A 47 -41.89 24.86 -2.23
CA ALA A 47 -40.71 24.05 -1.96
C ALA A 47 -40.88 22.63 -2.55
N THR A 48 -42.04 22.00 -2.35
CA THR A 48 -42.35 20.67 -2.92
C THR A 48 -42.38 20.69 -4.45
N ALA A 49 -42.97 21.74 -5.05
CA ALA A 49 -43.00 21.93 -6.51
C ALA A 49 -41.58 22.13 -7.09
N THR A 50 -40.71 22.85 -6.39
CA THR A 50 -39.33 23.08 -6.79
C THR A 50 -38.50 21.79 -6.70
N ALA A 51 -38.68 21.02 -5.62
CA ALA A 51 -38.02 19.73 -5.44
C ALA A 51 -38.47 18.70 -6.49
N THR A 52 -39.77 18.64 -6.81
CA THR A 52 -40.29 17.76 -7.87
C THR A 52 -39.83 18.18 -9.27
N ALA A 53 -39.80 19.48 -9.59
CA ALA A 53 -39.25 19.97 -10.85
C ALA A 53 -37.76 19.63 -11.00
N THR A 54 -37.00 19.77 -9.91
CA THR A 54 -35.58 19.41 -9.85
C THR A 54 -35.39 17.89 -10.06
N ALA A 55 -36.15 17.06 -9.35
CA ALA A 55 -36.12 15.60 -9.51
C ALA A 55 -36.50 15.16 -10.95
N GLN A 56 -37.51 15.80 -11.56
CA GLN A 56 -37.90 15.52 -12.95
C GLN A 56 -36.81 15.93 -13.94
N ARG A 57 -36.14 17.06 -13.73
CA ARG A 57 -35.00 17.51 -14.56
C ARG A 57 -33.85 16.50 -14.49
N PHE A 58 -33.50 16.04 -13.28
CA PHE A 58 -32.52 14.96 -13.10
C PHE A 58 -32.94 13.66 -13.80
N ARG A 59 -34.23 13.29 -13.73
CA ARG A 59 -34.77 12.10 -14.41
C ARG A 59 -34.72 12.20 -15.94
N ARG A 60 -35.03 13.38 -16.50
CA ARG A 60 -34.95 13.63 -17.96
C ARG A 60 -33.50 13.58 -18.42
N GLY A 61 -32.60 14.25 -17.72
CA GLY A 61 -31.15 14.16 -17.98
C GLY A 61 -30.65 12.72 -17.90
N ALA A 62 -31.08 11.94 -16.90
CA ALA A 62 -30.70 10.53 -16.78
C ALA A 62 -31.28 9.62 -17.89
N ARG A 63 -32.41 10.00 -18.50
CA ARG A 63 -32.97 9.29 -19.68
C ARG A 63 -32.21 9.68 -20.95
N GLU A 64 -31.90 10.95 -21.13
CA GLU A 64 -31.10 11.44 -22.26
C GLU A 64 -29.71 10.82 -22.25
N VAL A 65 -29.05 10.78 -21.09
CA VAL A 65 -27.75 10.10 -20.91
C VAL A 65 -27.87 8.61 -21.25
N ARG A 66 -28.94 7.92 -20.80
CA ARG A 66 -29.15 6.50 -21.15
C ARG A 66 -29.35 6.27 -22.64
N ARG A 67 -30.10 7.15 -23.32
CA ARG A 67 -30.28 7.08 -24.78
C ARG A 67 -28.97 7.34 -25.51
N ALA A 68 -28.20 8.33 -25.08
CA ALA A 68 -26.87 8.59 -25.63
C ALA A 68 -25.94 7.37 -25.44
N LYS A 69 -25.92 6.74 -24.25
CA LYS A 69 -25.17 5.50 -24.00
C LYS A 69 -25.58 4.37 -24.96
N ALA A 70 -26.89 4.16 -25.12
CA ALA A 70 -27.41 3.10 -25.99
C ALA A 70 -27.06 3.32 -27.47
N ALA A 71 -27.19 4.56 -27.96
CA ALA A 71 -26.82 4.93 -29.33
C ALA A 71 -25.32 4.72 -29.61
N VAL A 72 -24.46 5.05 -28.64
CA VAL A 72 -23.02 4.80 -28.73
C VAL A 72 -22.74 3.29 -28.80
N ARG A 73 -23.34 2.49 -27.92
CA ARG A 73 -23.16 1.03 -27.94
C ARG A 73 -23.56 0.42 -29.27
N GLU A 74 -24.70 0.85 -29.82
CA GLU A 74 -25.20 0.40 -31.10
C GLU A 74 -24.26 0.80 -32.25
N ALA A 75 -23.74 2.03 -32.23
CA ALA A 75 -22.75 2.48 -33.21
C ALA A 75 -21.46 1.64 -33.18
N TYR A 76 -20.99 1.24 -32.00
CA TYR A 76 -19.81 0.37 -31.87
C TYR A 76 -20.10 -1.10 -32.20
N ALA A 77 -21.27 -1.63 -31.83
CA ALA A 77 -21.67 -3.01 -32.13
C ALA A 77 -21.90 -3.25 -33.64
N ASN A 78 -22.41 -2.23 -34.34
CA ASN A 78 -22.70 -2.30 -35.77
C ASN A 78 -21.53 -1.85 -36.66
N ALA A 79 -20.44 -1.34 -36.08
CA ALA A 79 -19.26 -0.97 -36.84
C ALA A 79 -18.53 -2.25 -37.28
N SER A 80 -18.81 -2.73 -38.50
CA SER A 80 -18.06 -3.81 -39.14
C SER A 80 -16.57 -3.48 -39.26
N GLU A 81 -15.73 -4.50 -39.42
CA GLU A 81 -14.32 -4.34 -39.82
C GLU A 81 -14.23 -3.33 -40.97
N GLY A 82 -13.59 -2.18 -40.72
CA GLY A 82 -13.36 -1.12 -41.73
C GLY A 82 -14.25 0.14 -41.66
N VAL A 83 -15.32 0.19 -40.86
CA VAL A 83 -16.08 1.45 -40.68
C VAL A 83 -15.50 2.26 -39.52
N MET A 84 -14.90 3.41 -39.84
CA MET A 84 -14.37 4.38 -38.86
C MET A 84 -15.50 4.87 -37.95
N VAL A 85 -15.46 4.49 -36.67
CA VAL A 85 -16.26 5.15 -35.63
C VAL A 85 -15.82 6.60 -35.55
N ASP A 86 -16.80 7.50 -35.56
CA ASP A 86 -16.55 8.94 -35.59
C ASP A 86 -16.06 9.49 -34.23
N ASP A 87 -15.42 10.65 -34.27
CA ASP A 87 -14.92 11.37 -33.09
C ASP A 87 -16.02 11.71 -32.07
N ALA A 88 -17.28 11.82 -32.54
CA ALA A 88 -18.43 12.06 -31.68
C ALA A 88 -18.74 10.83 -30.81
N SER A 89 -18.70 9.64 -31.38
CA SER A 89 -18.94 8.37 -30.67
C SER A 89 -17.83 8.06 -29.67
N CYS A 90 -16.56 8.29 -30.03
CA CYS A 90 -15.44 8.17 -29.08
C CYS A 90 -15.59 9.13 -27.90
N ARG A 91 -15.94 10.40 -28.15
CA ARG A 91 -16.18 11.37 -27.07
C ARG A 91 -17.36 10.94 -26.19
N ALA A 92 -18.46 10.51 -26.79
CA ALA A 92 -19.63 10.07 -26.04
C ALA A 92 -19.33 8.84 -25.17
N LEU A 93 -18.49 7.91 -25.65
CA LEU A 93 -18.00 6.79 -24.85
C LEU A 93 -17.14 7.24 -23.66
N VAL A 94 -16.23 8.20 -23.84
CA VAL A 94 -15.42 8.74 -22.72
C VAL A 94 -16.28 9.43 -21.65
N TYR A 95 -17.36 10.09 -22.04
CA TYR A 95 -18.20 10.83 -21.11
C TYR A 95 -19.30 10.01 -20.45
N PHE A 96 -19.80 8.99 -21.16
CA PHE A 96 -20.96 8.22 -20.72
C PHE A 96 -20.68 6.73 -20.58
N GLY A 97 -19.49 6.24 -20.96
CA GLY A 97 -19.12 4.84 -20.81
C GLY A 97 -19.18 4.37 -19.36
N ASP A 98 -19.55 3.12 -19.20
CA ASP A 98 -19.52 2.36 -17.96
C ASP A 98 -18.62 1.14 -18.20
N GLY A 99 -17.43 1.12 -17.60
CA GLY A 99 -16.39 0.12 -17.92
C GLY A 99 -16.90 -1.31 -17.82
N TRP A 100 -17.78 -1.59 -16.86
CA TRP A 100 -18.42 -2.89 -16.71
C TRP A 100 -19.29 -3.30 -17.91
N ARG A 101 -20.05 -2.34 -18.48
CA ARG A 101 -21.07 -2.63 -19.52
C ARG A 101 -20.59 -2.34 -20.93
N ASP A 102 -19.56 -1.52 -21.06
CA ASP A 102 -19.09 -0.94 -22.31
C ASP A 102 -17.68 -1.44 -22.68
N TRP A 103 -17.20 -2.51 -22.05
CA TRP A 103 -15.83 -3.03 -22.24
C TRP A 103 -15.50 -3.34 -23.70
N ALA A 104 -16.43 -3.97 -24.45
CA ALA A 104 -16.22 -4.31 -25.85
C ALA A 104 -16.14 -3.06 -26.75
N ALA A 105 -17.01 -2.08 -26.50
CA ALA A 105 -16.97 -0.79 -27.20
C ALA A 105 -15.70 0.00 -26.85
N CYS A 106 -15.24 -0.09 -25.59
CA CYS A 106 -13.98 0.50 -25.14
C CYS A 106 -12.79 -0.17 -25.81
N ALA A 107 -12.76 -1.49 -25.92
CA ALA A 107 -11.69 -2.23 -26.58
C ALA A 107 -11.61 -1.88 -28.08
N ALA A 108 -12.74 -1.87 -28.80
CA ALA A 108 -12.79 -1.46 -30.20
C ALA A 108 -12.38 0.01 -30.41
N ALA A 109 -12.69 0.89 -29.46
CA ALA A 109 -12.18 2.27 -29.48
C ALA A 109 -10.65 2.31 -29.28
N CYS A 110 -10.13 1.50 -28.36
CA CYS A 110 -8.70 1.39 -28.07
C CYS A 110 -7.91 0.85 -29.26
N GLU A 111 -8.39 -0.21 -29.91
CA GLU A 111 -7.81 -0.78 -31.13
C GLU A 111 -7.63 0.26 -32.25
N ARG A 112 -8.58 1.18 -32.41
CA ARG A 112 -8.54 2.21 -33.45
C ARG A 112 -7.69 3.42 -33.08
N LEU A 113 -7.63 3.75 -31.79
CA LEU A 113 -6.85 4.88 -31.28
C LEU A 113 -5.37 4.55 -31.14
N TYR A 114 -5.05 3.29 -30.85
CA TYR A 114 -3.71 2.78 -30.61
C TYR A 114 -3.49 1.61 -31.56
N ALA A 115 -2.52 1.74 -32.48
CA ALA A 115 -2.22 0.67 -33.42
C ALA A 115 -1.97 -0.62 -32.63
N ALA A 116 -2.74 -1.67 -32.91
CA ALA A 116 -2.61 -2.95 -32.24
C ALA A 116 -1.17 -3.47 -32.45
N ALA A 117 -0.34 -3.40 -31.40
CA ALA A 117 0.96 -4.05 -31.42
C ALA A 117 0.70 -5.55 -31.32
N THR A 118 1.09 -6.30 -32.34
CA THR A 118 0.87 -7.75 -32.36
C THR A 118 1.87 -8.51 -31.50
N THR A 119 2.95 -7.89 -31.01
CA THR A 119 4.03 -8.64 -30.30
C THR A 119 5.03 -7.81 -29.46
N THR A 120 4.93 -6.48 -29.33
CA THR A 120 5.99 -5.68 -28.68
C THR A 120 5.52 -4.93 -27.44
N THR A 121 6.36 -4.90 -26.39
CA THR A 121 6.22 -4.11 -25.15
C THR A 121 6.30 -2.58 -25.37
N SER A 122 6.33 -2.13 -26.62
CA SER A 122 6.25 -0.74 -27.05
C SER A 122 5.03 -0.59 -27.95
N VAL A 123 4.05 0.18 -27.50
CA VAL A 123 2.83 0.51 -28.25
C VAL A 123 2.85 2.01 -28.53
N ALA A 124 2.85 2.36 -29.82
CA ALA A 124 2.73 3.75 -30.24
C ALA A 124 1.26 4.13 -30.41
N PRO A 125 0.83 5.32 -29.94
CA PRO A 125 -0.46 5.86 -30.30
C PRO A 125 -0.54 6.11 -31.82
N SER A 126 -1.74 6.12 -32.39
CA SER A 126 -1.92 6.50 -33.79
C SER A 126 -1.43 7.94 -34.04
N GLU A 127 -0.88 8.22 -35.22
CA GLU A 127 -0.40 9.57 -35.58
C GLU A 127 -1.50 10.64 -35.41
N ALA A 128 -2.73 10.30 -35.80
CA ALA A 128 -3.89 11.19 -35.63
C ALA A 128 -4.22 11.50 -34.17
N PHE A 129 -3.98 10.56 -33.25
CA PHE A 129 -4.12 10.80 -31.82
C PHE A 129 -3.01 11.69 -31.28
N VAL A 130 -1.77 11.44 -31.70
CA VAL A 130 -0.59 12.23 -31.30
C VAL A 130 -0.73 13.69 -31.75
N GLU A 131 -1.11 13.94 -33.00
CA GLU A 131 -1.27 15.29 -33.53
C GLU A 131 -2.30 16.09 -32.71
N ARG A 132 -3.46 15.48 -32.42
CA ARG A 132 -4.50 16.09 -31.60
C ARG A 132 -4.08 16.31 -30.16
N TRP A 133 -3.29 15.39 -29.61
CA TRP A 133 -2.72 15.54 -28.27
C TRP A 133 -1.76 16.73 -28.21
N ASP A 134 -0.84 16.82 -29.17
CA ASP A 134 0.14 17.90 -29.24
C ASP A 134 -0.55 19.26 -29.47
N ASP A 135 -1.58 19.32 -30.30
CA ASP A 135 -2.42 20.51 -30.47
C ASP A 135 -3.12 20.91 -29.16
N ALA A 136 -3.71 19.95 -28.46
CA ALA A 136 -4.38 20.18 -27.19
C ALA A 136 -3.43 20.63 -26.06
N MET A 137 -2.21 20.11 -26.05
CA MET A 137 -1.19 20.48 -25.06
C MET A 137 -0.56 21.84 -25.36
N ARG A 138 -0.52 22.25 -26.64
CA ARG A 138 -0.18 23.61 -27.07
C ARG A 138 -1.31 24.63 -26.85
N ALA A 139 -2.55 24.16 -26.75
CA ALA A 139 -3.71 25.01 -26.51
C ALA A 139 -3.73 25.63 -25.10
N SER A 140 -4.37 26.80 -24.97
CA SER A 140 -4.41 27.56 -23.71
C SER A 140 -5.32 26.93 -22.64
N GLY A 141 -4.89 27.03 -21.38
CA GLY A 141 -5.58 26.72 -20.11
C GLY A 141 -6.79 25.78 -20.15
N VAL A 142 -7.94 26.30 -20.56
CA VAL A 142 -9.23 25.59 -20.51
C VAL A 142 -9.28 24.38 -21.44
N GLU A 143 -8.69 24.48 -22.64
CA GLU A 143 -8.73 23.42 -23.63
C GLU A 143 -7.84 22.25 -23.23
N ARG A 144 -6.62 22.56 -22.78
CA ARG A 144 -5.70 21.60 -22.17
C ARG A 144 -6.34 20.89 -20.97
N ALA A 145 -6.96 21.64 -20.05
CA ALA A 145 -7.63 21.05 -18.89
C ALA A 145 -8.78 20.10 -19.29
N ARG A 146 -9.59 20.47 -20.30
CA ARG A 146 -10.66 19.60 -20.81
C ARG A 146 -10.11 18.30 -21.38
N TRP A 147 -9.00 18.35 -22.11
CA TRP A 147 -8.35 17.16 -22.65
C TRP A 147 -7.81 16.24 -21.56
N VAL A 148 -7.11 16.78 -20.55
CA VAL A 148 -6.64 16.00 -19.41
C VAL A 148 -7.81 15.33 -18.66
N ILE A 149 -8.92 16.04 -18.46
CA ILE A 149 -10.13 15.47 -17.84
C ILE A 149 -10.71 14.33 -18.68
N ARG A 150 -10.74 14.46 -20.02
CA ARG A 150 -11.20 13.38 -20.91
C ARG A 150 -10.29 12.16 -20.82
N MET A 151 -8.98 12.34 -20.86
CA MET A 151 -8.05 11.21 -20.80
C MET A 151 -8.07 10.51 -19.44
N ARG A 152 -8.21 11.26 -18.35
CA ARG A 152 -8.46 10.69 -17.02
C ARG A 152 -9.69 9.76 -17.01
N LYS A 153 -10.79 10.21 -17.61
CA LYS A 153 -12.00 9.39 -17.75
C LYS A 153 -11.78 8.18 -18.64
N MET A 154 -11.02 8.34 -19.73
CA MET A 154 -10.66 7.23 -20.62
C MET A 154 -9.83 6.18 -19.87
N VAL A 155 -8.82 6.58 -19.09
CA VAL A 155 -8.01 5.66 -18.28
C VAL A 155 -8.88 4.90 -17.27
N ARG A 156 -9.79 5.59 -16.56
CA ARG A 156 -10.73 4.92 -15.65
C ARG A 156 -11.66 3.96 -16.39
N LEU A 157 -12.12 4.32 -17.59
CA LEU A 157 -12.94 3.46 -18.42
C LEU A 157 -12.17 2.22 -18.89
N ILE A 158 -10.92 2.37 -19.31
CA ILE A 158 -10.05 1.28 -19.74
C ILE A 158 -9.79 0.32 -18.57
N VAL A 159 -9.38 0.83 -17.41
CA VAL A 159 -9.15 0.00 -16.21
C VAL A 159 -10.43 -0.70 -15.76
N GLY A 160 -11.56 0.00 -15.71
CA GLY A 160 -12.85 -0.61 -15.40
C GLY A 160 -13.29 -1.66 -16.43
N SER A 161 -12.93 -1.47 -17.70
CA SER A 161 -13.20 -2.44 -18.79
C SER A 161 -12.30 -3.67 -18.68
N LEU A 162 -11.01 -3.50 -18.36
CA LEU A 162 -10.09 -4.59 -18.07
C LEU A 162 -10.53 -5.40 -16.85
N ARG A 163 -11.05 -4.73 -15.80
CA ARG A 163 -11.69 -5.43 -14.69
C ARG A 163 -12.94 -6.19 -15.15
N ALA A 164 -13.72 -5.63 -16.05
CA ALA A 164 -14.92 -6.31 -16.54
C ALA A 164 -14.57 -7.61 -17.27
N THR A 165 -13.49 -7.62 -18.06
CA THR A 165 -13.06 -8.82 -18.78
C THR A 165 -12.60 -9.92 -17.84
N THR A 166 -12.05 -9.61 -16.65
CA THR A 166 -11.68 -10.64 -15.65
C THR A 166 -12.86 -11.48 -15.18
N ARG A 167 -14.09 -10.96 -15.28
CA ARG A 167 -15.32 -11.65 -14.85
C ARG A 167 -16.05 -12.38 -15.97
N LEU A 168 -15.56 -12.31 -17.21
CA LEU A 168 -16.20 -12.97 -18.35
C LEU A 168 -15.68 -14.41 -18.50
N GLU A 169 -16.55 -15.30 -18.97
CA GLU A 169 -16.14 -16.63 -19.41
C GLU A 169 -15.18 -16.53 -20.60
N GLU A 170 -14.25 -17.48 -20.69
CA GLU A 170 -13.20 -17.50 -21.71
C GLU A 170 -13.80 -17.61 -23.11
N THR A 171 -13.59 -16.58 -23.93
CA THR A 171 -14.01 -16.52 -25.33
C THR A 171 -12.93 -15.86 -26.16
N THR A 172 -12.81 -16.21 -27.44
CA THR A 172 -11.80 -15.63 -28.35
C THR A 172 -11.87 -14.11 -28.47
N GLY A 173 -13.05 -13.51 -28.24
CA GLY A 173 -13.23 -12.05 -28.22
C GLY A 173 -12.72 -11.37 -26.95
N ARG A 174 -12.55 -12.11 -25.84
CA ARG A 174 -12.04 -11.58 -24.57
C ARG A 174 -10.56 -11.25 -24.67
N ASP A 175 -9.73 -12.17 -25.15
CA ASP A 175 -8.27 -12.02 -25.17
C ASP A 175 -7.84 -10.86 -26.09
N VAL A 176 -8.49 -10.75 -27.25
CA VAL A 176 -8.29 -9.64 -28.19
C VAL A 176 -8.65 -8.30 -27.55
N ALA A 177 -9.80 -8.24 -26.85
CA ALA A 177 -10.21 -7.02 -26.16
C ALA A 177 -9.26 -6.63 -25.02
N GLU A 178 -8.80 -7.60 -24.22
CA GLU A 178 -7.81 -7.38 -23.17
C GLU A 178 -6.50 -6.81 -23.72
N THR A 179 -6.02 -7.37 -24.83
CA THR A 179 -4.79 -6.94 -25.51
C THR A 179 -4.91 -5.49 -25.98
N HIS A 180 -6.04 -5.12 -26.61
CA HIS A 180 -6.26 -3.75 -27.07
C HIS A 180 -6.39 -2.75 -25.91
N LEU A 181 -7.13 -3.10 -24.86
CA LEU A 181 -7.28 -2.27 -23.68
C LEU A 181 -5.93 -2.07 -22.96
N ALA A 182 -5.15 -3.14 -22.79
CA ALA A 182 -3.83 -3.08 -22.17
C ALA A 182 -2.83 -2.30 -23.02
N SER A 183 -2.85 -2.47 -24.35
CA SER A 183 -2.01 -1.73 -25.29
C SER A 183 -2.27 -0.22 -25.22
N ALA A 184 -3.55 0.17 -25.20
CA ALA A 184 -3.95 1.56 -25.04
C ALA A 184 -3.52 2.14 -23.68
N LEU A 185 -3.68 1.35 -22.62
CA LEU A 185 -3.24 1.76 -21.29
C LEU A 185 -1.72 1.92 -21.26
N LEU A 186 -0.95 0.97 -21.80
CA LEU A 186 0.51 1.04 -21.87
C LEU A 186 0.98 2.27 -22.64
N ALA A 187 0.36 2.57 -23.79
CA ALA A 187 0.67 3.75 -24.58
C ALA A 187 0.39 5.07 -23.82
N LEU A 188 -0.71 5.13 -23.06
CA LEU A 188 -1.04 6.28 -22.20
C LEU A 188 -0.13 6.41 -20.98
N MET A 189 0.46 5.30 -20.53
CA MET A 189 1.34 5.23 -19.36
C MET A 189 2.83 5.29 -19.73
N ALA A 190 3.16 5.29 -21.04
CA ALA A 190 4.52 5.27 -21.55
C ALA A 190 5.29 6.53 -21.12
N ARG A 191 6.46 6.32 -20.52
CA ARG A 191 7.23 7.36 -19.79
C ARG A 191 8.45 7.82 -20.56
N ASP A 192 8.95 6.95 -21.43
CA ASP A 192 10.15 7.17 -22.25
C ASP A 192 9.86 8.09 -23.45
N ASP A 193 8.58 8.38 -23.73
CA ASP A 193 8.23 9.39 -24.72
C ASP A 193 8.34 10.79 -24.09
N ALA A 194 9.21 11.61 -24.65
CA ALA A 194 9.37 13.02 -24.29
C ALA A 194 8.06 13.82 -24.38
N ARG A 195 7.06 13.31 -25.13
CA ARG A 195 5.70 13.86 -25.25
C ARG A 195 4.84 13.65 -24.01
N TRP A 196 5.08 12.60 -23.22
CA TRP A 196 4.20 12.16 -22.14
C TRP A 196 4.65 12.55 -20.73
N LYS A 197 5.92 12.95 -20.48
CA LYS A 197 6.48 13.48 -19.20
C LYS A 197 5.69 13.09 -17.93
N ASP A 198 5.16 14.06 -17.18
CA ASP A 198 4.38 13.86 -15.94
C ASP A 198 2.91 13.53 -16.22
N THR A 199 2.53 13.40 -17.49
CA THR A 199 1.13 13.31 -17.87
C THR A 199 0.54 11.95 -17.48
N GLY A 200 1.31 10.85 -17.57
CA GLY A 200 0.88 9.54 -17.05
C GLY A 200 0.49 9.59 -15.57
N VAL A 201 1.33 10.23 -14.74
CA VAL A 201 1.04 10.49 -13.32
C VAL A 201 -0.24 11.34 -13.16
N GLN A 202 -0.39 12.39 -13.97
CA GLN A 202 -1.60 13.21 -13.93
C GLN A 202 -2.85 12.42 -14.34
N LEU A 203 -2.77 11.47 -15.26
CA LEU A 203 -3.90 10.64 -15.68
C LEU A 203 -4.28 9.63 -14.58
N CYS A 204 -3.29 9.00 -13.94
CA CYS A 204 -3.46 8.05 -12.84
C CYS A 204 -4.07 8.67 -11.57
N ALA A 205 -4.07 10.00 -11.42
CA ALA A 205 -4.71 10.67 -10.29
C ALA A 205 -6.18 10.30 -10.09
N THR A 206 -6.89 9.86 -11.15
CA THR A 206 -8.28 9.37 -11.02
C THR A 206 -8.42 7.93 -10.55
N LEU A 207 -7.36 7.14 -10.65
CA LEU A 207 -7.29 5.77 -10.12
C LEU A 207 -6.93 5.75 -8.64
N CYS A 208 -6.42 6.85 -8.09
CA CYS A 208 -6.08 7.03 -6.68
C CYS A 208 -7.29 6.99 -5.72
N SER A 209 -8.53 6.95 -6.24
CA SER A 209 -9.72 6.71 -5.42
C SER A 209 -9.84 5.23 -5.05
N ASN A 210 -10.49 4.91 -3.92
CA ASN A 210 -10.72 3.54 -3.47
C ASN A 210 -11.29 2.62 -4.56
N ASP A 211 -12.29 3.08 -5.32
CA ASP A 211 -12.87 2.27 -6.43
C ASP A 211 -11.83 1.93 -7.51
N GLY A 212 -10.94 2.87 -7.81
CA GLY A 212 -9.91 2.70 -8.84
C GLY A 212 -8.79 1.76 -8.39
N LEU A 213 -8.37 1.85 -7.13
CA LEU A 213 -7.42 0.91 -6.55
C LEU A 213 -8.03 -0.49 -6.44
N GLU A 214 -9.32 -0.60 -6.12
CA GLU A 214 -10.02 -1.89 -6.13
C GLU A 214 -10.10 -2.49 -7.54
N ASP A 215 -10.31 -1.66 -8.56
CA ASP A 215 -10.25 -2.13 -9.94
C ASP A 215 -8.86 -2.69 -10.29
N VAL A 216 -7.78 -2.00 -9.90
CA VAL A 216 -6.40 -2.45 -10.09
C VAL A 216 -6.14 -3.76 -9.32
N ARG A 217 -6.55 -3.83 -8.04
CA ARG A 217 -6.41 -5.02 -7.19
C ARG A 217 -6.99 -6.26 -7.84
N GLU A 218 -8.21 -6.15 -8.35
CA GLU A 218 -8.94 -7.26 -8.97
C GLU A 218 -8.26 -7.74 -10.27
N ILE A 219 -7.69 -6.83 -11.05
CA ILE A 219 -6.91 -7.18 -12.25
C ILE A 219 -5.63 -7.92 -11.84
N LEU A 220 -4.89 -7.44 -10.82
CA LEU A 220 -3.68 -8.10 -10.34
C LEU A 220 -3.98 -9.51 -9.81
N LEU A 221 -5.07 -9.67 -9.05
CA LEU A 221 -5.50 -10.99 -8.55
C LEU A 221 -5.87 -11.93 -9.69
N ASP A 222 -6.53 -11.44 -10.75
CA ASP A 222 -6.80 -12.25 -11.93
C ASP A 222 -5.51 -12.67 -12.66
N ILE A 223 -4.52 -11.78 -12.77
CA ILE A 223 -3.21 -12.12 -13.35
C ILE A 223 -2.52 -13.23 -12.55
N LEU A 224 -2.58 -13.18 -11.21
CA LEU A 224 -2.04 -14.24 -10.36
C LEU A 224 -2.76 -15.57 -10.52
N ARG A 225 -4.09 -15.55 -10.65
CA ARG A 225 -4.89 -16.76 -10.87
C ARG A 225 -4.61 -17.39 -12.24
N ASN A 226 -4.28 -16.57 -13.24
CA ASN A 226 -4.15 -16.97 -14.64
C ASN A 226 -2.73 -16.74 -15.22
N GLN A 227 -1.67 -16.99 -14.43
CA GLN A 227 -0.28 -16.67 -14.79
C GLN A 227 0.18 -17.29 -16.13
N SER A 228 -0.20 -18.52 -16.45
CA SER A 228 0.24 -19.17 -17.70
C SER A 228 -0.43 -18.62 -18.96
N ARG A 229 -1.51 -17.85 -18.81
CA ARG A 229 -2.39 -17.43 -19.90
C ARG A 229 -2.34 -15.94 -20.20
N ARG A 230 -1.98 -15.11 -19.22
CA ARG A 230 -2.00 -13.66 -19.37
C ARG A 230 -0.85 -13.16 -20.24
N ASP A 231 -1.22 -12.32 -21.20
CA ASP A 231 -0.33 -11.62 -22.11
C ASP A 231 0.62 -10.68 -21.36
N ASP A 232 1.88 -10.63 -21.80
CA ASP A 232 2.93 -9.77 -21.25
C ASP A 232 2.58 -8.28 -21.39
N VAL A 233 1.74 -7.92 -22.38
CA VAL A 233 1.24 -6.54 -22.55
C VAL A 233 0.38 -6.12 -21.36
N VAL A 234 -0.48 -7.01 -20.83
CA VAL A 234 -1.33 -6.70 -19.66
C VAL A 234 -0.46 -6.50 -18.42
N ARG A 235 0.55 -7.35 -18.22
CA ARG A 235 1.50 -7.23 -17.11
C ARG A 235 2.26 -5.91 -17.15
N ALA A 236 2.81 -5.56 -18.32
CA ALA A 236 3.54 -4.32 -18.53
C ALA A 236 2.63 -3.09 -18.30
N ALA A 237 1.39 -3.14 -18.76
CA ALA A 237 0.43 -2.05 -18.56
C ALA A 237 0.09 -1.84 -17.08
N MET A 238 -0.10 -2.93 -16.32
CA MET A 238 -0.34 -2.85 -14.88
C MET A 238 0.88 -2.34 -14.11
N LEU A 239 2.09 -2.81 -14.45
CA LEU A 239 3.32 -2.31 -13.85
C LEU A 239 3.45 -0.79 -14.01
N ARG A 240 3.30 -0.28 -15.24
CA ARG A 240 3.39 1.16 -15.52
C ARG A 240 2.27 1.96 -14.86
N THR A 241 1.09 1.37 -14.74
CA THR A 241 -0.03 2.01 -14.05
C THR A 241 0.26 2.15 -12.55
N CYS A 242 0.72 1.08 -11.88
CA CYS A 242 1.11 1.12 -10.47
C CYS A 242 2.28 2.09 -10.22
N GLU A 243 3.30 2.10 -11.09
CA GLU A 243 4.41 3.05 -11.02
C GLU A 243 3.97 4.52 -11.11
N ASN A 244 3.00 4.81 -11.97
CA ASN A 244 2.46 6.16 -12.12
C ASN A 244 1.57 6.56 -10.94
N ILE A 245 0.77 5.63 -10.39
CA ILE A 245 -0.01 5.84 -9.16
C ILE A 245 0.93 6.11 -7.97
N ALA A 246 2.02 5.34 -7.82
CA ALA A 246 3.00 5.49 -6.74
C ALA A 246 3.63 6.89 -6.71
N ARG A 247 3.67 7.59 -7.85
CA ARG A 247 4.20 8.96 -7.98
C ARG A 247 3.13 10.04 -7.95
N CYS A 248 1.85 9.69 -7.85
CA CYS A 248 0.80 10.69 -7.68
C CYS A 248 0.98 11.42 -6.34
N SER A 249 0.82 12.74 -6.35
CA SER A 249 0.97 13.56 -5.15
C SER A 249 -0.19 13.33 -4.18
N GLY A 250 0.08 12.72 -3.03
CA GLY A 250 -0.87 12.52 -1.94
C GLY A 250 -0.56 11.28 -1.11
N ASP A 251 -0.11 11.49 0.12
CA ASP A 251 0.32 10.43 1.06
C ASP A 251 -0.74 9.35 1.29
N ASP A 252 -2.02 9.71 1.20
CA ASP A 252 -3.13 8.79 1.43
C ASP A 252 -3.30 7.79 0.28
N ALA A 253 -3.15 8.23 -0.97
CA ALA A 253 -3.34 7.38 -2.15
C ALA A 253 -2.11 6.53 -2.45
N SER A 254 -0.91 7.10 -2.31
CA SER A 254 0.35 6.36 -2.40
C SER A 254 0.41 5.31 -1.28
N GLY A 255 0.02 5.68 -0.07
CA GLY A 255 -0.11 4.77 1.06
C GLY A 255 -1.07 3.61 0.83
N ALA A 256 -2.26 3.89 0.29
CA ALA A 256 -3.24 2.87 -0.03
C ALA A 256 -2.74 1.89 -1.11
N LEU A 257 -2.05 2.38 -2.14
CA LEU A 257 -1.40 1.53 -3.14
C LEU A 257 -0.32 0.64 -2.47
N ALA A 258 0.54 1.22 -1.62
CA ALA A 258 1.59 0.46 -0.94
C ALA A 258 1.01 -0.66 -0.07
N SER A 259 0.00 -0.37 0.75
CA SER A 259 -0.72 -1.37 1.56
C SER A 259 -1.37 -2.45 0.68
N MET A 260 -1.98 -2.06 -0.44
CA MET A 260 -2.61 -2.99 -1.38
C MET A 260 -1.58 -3.94 -2.00
N LEU A 261 -0.47 -3.43 -2.53
CA LEU A 261 0.58 -4.25 -3.12
C LEU A 261 1.22 -5.15 -2.07
N ALA A 262 1.48 -4.63 -0.86
CA ALA A 262 2.06 -5.42 0.21
C ALA A 262 1.16 -6.58 0.65
N THR A 263 -0.16 -6.45 0.56
CA THR A 263 -1.11 -7.47 1.08
C THR A 263 -1.56 -8.51 0.06
N ILE A 264 -1.24 -8.36 -1.22
CA ILE A 264 -1.54 -9.37 -2.26
C ILE A 264 -0.39 -10.39 -2.29
N PRO A 265 -0.56 -11.64 -1.82
CA PRO A 265 0.55 -12.60 -1.77
C PRO A 265 1.12 -12.91 -3.16
N GLY A 266 2.42 -12.74 -3.35
CA GLY A 266 3.08 -12.97 -4.64
C GLY A 266 2.80 -11.92 -5.70
N VAL A 267 2.43 -10.69 -5.30
CA VAL A 267 2.08 -9.61 -6.23
C VAL A 267 3.14 -9.38 -7.31
N TRP A 268 4.41 -9.60 -7.00
CA TRP A 268 5.52 -9.26 -7.90
C TRP A 268 5.52 -10.10 -9.18
N ASP A 269 4.99 -11.32 -9.12
CA ASP A 269 4.84 -12.20 -10.27
C ASP A 269 3.79 -11.72 -11.28
N THR A 270 2.94 -10.77 -10.89
CA THR A 270 2.01 -10.14 -11.84
C THR A 270 2.71 -9.26 -12.86
N PHE A 271 3.91 -8.77 -12.56
CA PHE A 271 4.62 -7.79 -13.37
C PHE A 271 5.68 -8.41 -14.29
N GLY A 272 5.80 -9.74 -14.29
CA GLY A 272 6.79 -10.46 -15.11
C GLY A 272 8.13 -10.61 -14.39
N PRO A 273 9.27 -10.51 -15.10
CA PRO A 273 10.59 -10.65 -14.50
C PRO A 273 10.79 -9.66 -13.34
N GLU A 274 11.27 -10.18 -12.21
CA GLU A 274 11.42 -9.44 -10.95
C GLU A 274 12.19 -8.12 -11.13
N ILE A 275 13.16 -8.07 -12.05
CA ILE A 275 13.98 -6.89 -12.34
C ILE A 275 13.14 -5.64 -12.70
N HIS A 276 11.97 -5.82 -13.30
CA HIS A 276 11.10 -4.71 -13.68
C HIS A 276 10.37 -4.09 -12.50
N SER A 277 10.22 -4.81 -11.38
CA SER A 277 9.46 -4.35 -10.21
C SER A 277 10.28 -3.58 -9.17
N ARG A 278 11.59 -3.37 -9.40
CA ARG A 278 12.50 -2.79 -8.40
C ARG A 278 12.03 -1.44 -7.84
N ASP A 279 11.63 -0.52 -8.71
CA ASP A 279 11.17 0.81 -8.29
C ASP A 279 9.91 0.73 -7.42
N LEU A 280 8.95 -0.10 -7.85
CA LEU A 280 7.68 -0.27 -7.16
C LEU A 280 7.85 -0.99 -5.82
N TRP A 281 8.75 -1.97 -5.77
CA TRP A 281 9.16 -2.64 -4.54
C TRP A 281 9.85 -1.68 -3.57
N SER A 282 10.81 -0.88 -4.05
CA SER A 282 11.47 0.12 -3.22
C SER A 282 10.47 1.12 -2.64
N PHE A 283 9.45 1.49 -3.41
CA PHE A 283 8.34 2.33 -2.95
C PHE A 283 7.53 1.67 -1.83
N VAL A 284 7.19 0.37 -1.95
CA VAL A 284 6.49 -0.39 -0.91
C VAL A 284 7.33 -0.50 0.37
N VAL A 285 8.63 -0.79 0.24
CA VAL A 285 9.55 -0.85 1.37
C VAL A 285 9.64 0.49 2.09
N ASP A 286 9.72 1.60 1.35
CA ASP A 286 9.79 2.94 1.92
C ASP A 286 8.52 3.32 2.69
N ALA A 287 7.35 2.86 2.23
CA ALA A 287 6.08 3.08 2.92
C ALA A 287 6.08 2.51 4.35
N PHE A 288 6.74 1.38 4.59
CA PHE A 288 6.80 0.78 5.93
C PHE A 288 7.67 1.55 6.92
N LYS A 289 8.37 2.63 6.52
CA LYS A 289 8.98 3.55 7.48
C LYS A 289 7.95 4.24 8.38
N SER A 290 6.70 4.37 7.93
CA SER A 290 5.61 4.95 8.72
C SER A 290 4.75 3.87 9.38
N ASP A 291 4.52 3.99 10.69
CA ASP A 291 3.70 3.03 11.46
C ASP A 291 2.26 2.95 10.94
N ARG A 292 1.75 4.06 10.36
CA ARG A 292 0.43 4.12 9.72
C ARG A 292 0.23 3.03 8.67
N HIS A 293 1.26 2.69 7.91
CA HIS A 293 1.16 1.68 6.85
C HIS A 293 1.22 0.26 7.41
N VAL A 294 1.98 0.05 8.49
CA VAL A 294 1.96 -1.21 9.25
C VAL A 294 0.57 -1.47 9.81
N ASP A 295 -0.05 -0.47 10.45
CA ASP A 295 -1.40 -0.56 11.00
C ASP A 295 -2.46 -0.80 9.91
N SER A 296 -2.33 -0.10 8.77
CA SER A 296 -3.22 -0.29 7.62
C SER A 296 -3.20 -1.74 7.14
N VAL A 297 -2.02 -2.33 7.02
CA VAL A 297 -1.85 -3.72 6.57
C VAL A 297 -2.30 -4.72 7.64
N ALA A 298 -2.12 -4.40 8.92
CA ALA A 298 -2.58 -5.21 10.05
C ALA A 298 -4.10 -5.42 10.09
N THR A 299 -4.88 -4.48 9.56
CA THR A 299 -6.34 -4.62 9.48
C THR A 299 -6.84 -5.50 8.34
N VAL A 300 -5.97 -5.92 7.42
CA VAL A 300 -6.36 -6.72 6.26
C VAL A 300 -6.46 -8.19 6.65
N ALA A 301 -7.69 -8.73 6.57
CA ALA A 301 -7.94 -10.16 6.69
C ALA A 301 -7.72 -10.85 5.34
N LEU A 302 -6.98 -11.96 5.35
CA LEU A 302 -6.79 -12.81 4.19
C LEU A 302 -7.69 -14.05 4.28
N GLU A 303 -7.89 -14.73 3.15
CA GLU A 303 -8.61 -16.02 3.10
C GLU A 303 -7.81 -17.17 3.74
N THR A 304 -6.52 -16.97 3.93
CA THR A 304 -5.59 -17.87 4.62
C THR A 304 -5.54 -17.58 6.12
N PRO A 305 -5.04 -18.52 6.97
CA PRO A 305 -4.78 -18.25 8.39
C PRO A 305 -3.68 -17.21 8.67
N LEU A 306 -3.11 -16.61 7.61
CA LEU A 306 -2.14 -15.52 7.68
C LEU A 306 -2.84 -14.16 7.65
N SER A 307 -2.22 -13.19 8.31
CA SER A 307 -2.62 -11.79 8.32
C SER A 307 -2.06 -11.01 7.12
N GLY A 308 -2.57 -9.80 6.88
CA GLY A 308 -1.98 -8.89 5.90
C GLY A 308 -0.50 -8.57 6.18
N VAL A 309 -0.08 -8.55 7.45
CA VAL A 309 1.32 -8.31 7.84
C VAL A 309 2.22 -9.46 7.40
N ASP A 310 1.73 -10.70 7.50
CA ASP A 310 2.47 -11.88 7.03
C ASP A 310 2.70 -11.77 5.51
N ALA A 311 1.65 -11.46 4.74
CA ALA A 311 1.76 -11.26 3.30
C ALA A 311 2.72 -10.12 2.93
N ALA A 312 2.67 -9.00 3.66
CA ALA A 312 3.59 -7.88 3.48
C ALA A 312 5.04 -8.29 3.73
N LEU A 313 5.31 -9.08 4.78
CA LEU A 313 6.64 -9.60 5.06
C LEU A 313 7.14 -10.47 3.92
N GLY A 314 6.35 -11.46 3.47
CA GLY A 314 6.72 -12.33 2.35
C GLY A 314 7.02 -11.55 1.06
N ASN A 315 6.17 -10.58 0.72
CA ASN A 315 6.34 -9.74 -0.46
C ASN A 315 7.57 -8.82 -0.37
N VAL A 316 7.89 -8.26 0.81
CA VAL A 316 9.13 -7.48 0.99
C VAL A 316 10.35 -8.37 0.81
N LEU A 317 10.34 -9.57 1.41
CA LEU A 317 11.46 -10.50 1.39
C LEU A 317 11.72 -11.11 0.01
N GLN A 318 10.67 -11.40 -0.78
CA GLN A 318 10.81 -11.97 -2.13
C GLN A 318 11.84 -11.20 -2.96
N LEU A 319 11.57 -9.91 -3.20
CA LEU A 319 12.45 -9.10 -4.05
C LEU A 319 13.70 -8.61 -3.32
N THR A 320 13.70 -8.61 -1.98
CA THR A 320 14.95 -8.40 -1.22
C THR A 320 15.97 -9.46 -1.61
N LYS A 321 15.59 -10.75 -1.61
CA LYS A 321 16.46 -11.87 -2.00
C LYS A 321 17.01 -11.67 -3.41
N THR A 322 16.16 -11.27 -4.36
CA THR A 322 16.54 -11.03 -5.76
C THR A 322 17.52 -9.88 -5.92
N PHE A 323 17.30 -8.77 -5.23
CA PHE A 323 18.08 -7.55 -5.43
C PHE A 323 19.29 -7.42 -4.51
N ILE A 324 19.47 -8.30 -3.54
CA ILE A 324 20.45 -8.15 -2.46
C ILE A 324 21.88 -7.88 -2.92
N GLY A 325 22.31 -8.47 -4.04
CA GLY A 325 23.65 -8.26 -4.59
C GLY A 325 23.85 -6.88 -5.24
N THR A 326 22.79 -6.09 -5.40
CA THR A 326 22.78 -4.80 -6.09
C THR A 326 22.16 -3.67 -5.27
N MET A 327 21.69 -3.94 -4.05
CA MET A 327 21.16 -2.91 -3.16
C MET A 327 22.29 -2.04 -2.62
N ASP A 328 22.03 -0.74 -2.51
CA ASP A 328 22.94 0.17 -1.81
C ASP A 328 22.68 0.18 -0.30
N PHE A 329 23.49 0.96 0.43
CA PHE A 329 23.36 1.11 1.89
C PHE A 329 21.98 1.62 2.29
N SER A 330 21.42 2.62 1.59
CA SER A 330 20.15 3.23 1.94
C SER A 330 18.97 2.28 1.69
N GLN A 331 18.97 1.59 0.55
CA GLN A 331 17.98 0.56 0.23
C GLN A 331 18.00 -0.56 1.25
N SER A 332 19.19 -1.04 1.62
CA SER A 332 19.34 -2.10 2.63
C SER A 332 18.85 -1.66 4.00
N GLN A 333 19.14 -0.42 4.41
CA GLN A 333 18.57 0.15 5.65
C GLN A 333 17.04 0.23 5.61
N ASN A 334 16.46 0.65 4.50
CA ASN A 334 15.01 0.73 4.37
C ASN A 334 14.35 -0.65 4.49
N VAL A 335 14.96 -1.68 3.87
CA VAL A 335 14.50 -3.07 4.01
C VAL A 335 14.57 -3.53 5.47
N VAL A 336 15.70 -3.28 6.13
CA VAL A 336 15.92 -3.65 7.54
C VAL A 336 14.87 -3.01 8.44
N VAL A 337 14.58 -1.71 8.23
CA VAL A 337 13.53 -1.00 8.98
C VAL A 337 12.14 -1.58 8.68
N ALA A 338 11.80 -1.80 7.41
CA ALA A 338 10.51 -2.35 7.01
C ALA A 338 10.28 -3.75 7.60
N VAL A 339 11.27 -4.65 7.46
CA VAL A 339 11.21 -6.01 8.00
C VAL A 339 11.12 -5.98 9.51
N THR A 340 11.91 -5.15 10.19
CA THR A 340 11.82 -4.98 11.66
C THR A 340 10.39 -4.64 12.09
N LYS A 341 9.79 -3.62 11.48
CA LYS A 341 8.44 -3.17 11.86
C LYS A 341 7.37 -4.23 11.61
N LEU A 342 7.46 -4.95 10.50
CA LEU A 342 6.56 -6.07 10.20
C LEU A 342 6.76 -7.22 11.20
N MET A 343 8.01 -7.51 11.57
CA MET A 343 8.33 -8.55 12.54
C MET A 343 7.88 -8.17 13.96
N GLU A 344 7.98 -6.90 14.37
CA GLU A 344 7.54 -6.42 15.68
C GLU A 344 6.01 -6.30 15.81
N SER A 345 5.28 -6.32 14.69
CA SER A 345 3.82 -6.24 14.68
C SER A 345 3.15 -7.33 15.52
N SER A 346 2.14 -6.94 16.31
CA SER A 346 1.41 -7.84 17.21
C SER A 346 0.52 -8.85 16.48
N VAL A 347 0.19 -8.60 15.21
CA VAL A 347 -0.65 -9.48 14.39
C VAL A 347 0.14 -10.43 13.49
N LEU A 348 1.48 -10.33 13.49
CA LEU A 348 2.32 -11.28 12.75
C LEU A 348 2.09 -12.69 13.28
N SER A 349 1.73 -13.61 12.38
CA SER A 349 1.36 -14.97 12.75
C SER A 349 2.60 -15.79 13.13
N GLY A 350 2.55 -16.42 14.30
CA GLY A 350 3.56 -17.40 14.70
C GLY A 350 3.62 -18.61 13.75
N ALA A 351 2.55 -18.88 13.00
CA ALA A 351 2.48 -19.99 12.06
C ALA A 351 3.45 -19.86 10.89
N LEU A 352 3.90 -18.63 10.58
CA LEU A 352 4.87 -18.37 9.53
C LEU A 352 6.25 -19.00 9.83
N PHE A 353 6.60 -19.12 11.11
CA PHE A 353 7.92 -19.58 11.57
C PHE A 353 7.87 -20.94 12.30
N ALA A 354 6.69 -21.48 12.58
CA ALA A 354 6.56 -22.79 13.19
C ALA A 354 6.68 -23.91 12.15
N THR A 355 7.33 -25.02 12.52
CA THR A 355 7.29 -26.27 11.76
C THR A 355 6.19 -27.20 12.25
N THR A 356 5.67 -27.09 13.48
CA THR A 356 4.54 -27.90 13.96
C THR A 356 3.45 -27.08 14.68
N PRO A 357 2.15 -27.51 14.65
CA PRO A 357 1.09 -26.84 15.40
C PRO A 357 1.37 -26.97 16.91
N ASN A 358 1.00 -25.95 17.68
CA ASN A 358 1.19 -25.92 19.14
C ASN A 358 2.66 -25.94 19.63
N ALA A 359 3.62 -25.83 18.71
CA ALA A 359 5.02 -25.98 19.02
C ALA A 359 5.58 -24.74 19.73
N MET A 360 6.01 -24.92 20.97
CA MET A 360 7.18 -24.24 21.48
C MET A 360 8.37 -25.08 20.99
N GLU A 361 8.87 -24.85 19.77
CA GLU A 361 10.12 -25.48 19.27
C GLU A 361 11.37 -25.02 20.05
N ASP A 362 11.16 -24.45 21.23
CA ASP A 362 12.16 -24.03 22.20
C ASP A 362 12.24 -25.02 23.39
N GLU A 363 11.38 -26.06 23.49
CA GLU A 363 11.57 -27.14 24.48
C GLU A 363 12.79 -28.01 24.13
N ASP A 364 13.19 -28.02 22.87
CA ASP A 364 14.38 -28.72 22.35
C ASP A 364 15.52 -27.75 21.97
N ASP A 365 15.54 -26.52 22.52
CA ASP A 365 16.78 -25.72 22.55
C ASP A 365 17.77 -26.39 23.52
N ASP A 366 18.29 -27.55 23.11
CA ASP A 366 19.63 -28.00 23.45
C ASP A 366 20.59 -26.99 22.85
N GLU A 367 20.66 -25.78 23.43
CA GLU A 367 21.91 -25.04 23.48
C GLU A 367 22.87 -25.93 24.28
N GLY A 368 23.43 -26.93 23.58
CA GLY A 368 24.34 -27.91 24.13
C GLY A 368 25.47 -27.22 24.87
N GLY A 369 25.68 -27.61 26.11
CA GLY A 369 26.68 -27.03 27.00
C GLY A 369 26.39 -27.15 28.49
N ALA A 370 25.47 -28.01 28.90
CA ALA A 370 25.37 -28.45 30.29
C ALA A 370 25.14 -29.97 30.34
N ASP A 371 25.89 -30.72 29.53
CA ASP A 371 26.25 -32.06 29.98
C ASP A 371 27.32 -31.85 31.05
N ASP A 372 26.84 -32.00 32.28
CA ASP A 372 27.52 -32.51 33.46
C ASP A 372 29.05 -32.59 33.35
N ASP A 373 29.74 -31.73 34.12
CA ASP A 373 30.73 -32.16 35.10
C ASP A 373 31.35 -30.91 35.73
N ASP A 374 30.78 -30.47 36.86
CA ASP A 374 31.44 -29.90 38.04
C ASP A 374 30.52 -28.92 38.80
N ASP A 375 30.54 -29.10 40.11
CA ASP A 375 29.58 -28.63 41.10
C ASP A 375 29.51 -27.10 41.30
N ASP A 376 28.40 -26.68 41.93
CA ASP A 376 28.27 -25.51 42.84
C ASP A 376 27.81 -24.13 42.33
N ASP A 377 26.94 -24.02 41.32
CA ASP A 377 26.16 -22.77 41.20
C ASP A 377 24.69 -22.95 40.78
N ASP A 378 23.91 -23.53 41.69
CA ASP A 378 22.45 -23.59 41.60
C ASP A 378 21.82 -22.21 41.31
N SER A 379 22.45 -21.12 41.74
CA SER A 379 21.93 -19.76 41.52
C SER A 379 22.04 -19.32 40.06
N VAL A 380 23.17 -19.62 39.40
CA VAL A 380 23.35 -19.36 37.96
C VAL A 380 22.41 -20.22 37.13
N LYS A 381 22.20 -21.48 37.52
CA LYS A 381 21.24 -22.37 36.86
C LYS A 381 19.80 -21.84 36.99
N ILE A 382 19.40 -21.37 38.18
CA ILE A 382 18.09 -20.76 38.43
C ILE A 382 17.92 -19.47 37.62
N ASP A 383 18.93 -18.60 37.57
CA ASP A 383 18.85 -17.34 36.81
C ASP A 383 18.78 -17.57 35.30
N LEU A 384 19.51 -18.55 34.77
CA LEU A 384 19.39 -18.99 33.38
C LEU A 384 17.99 -19.54 33.07
N LEU A 385 17.43 -20.36 33.98
CA LEU A 385 16.06 -20.87 33.86
C LEU A 385 15.03 -19.75 33.92
N ASN A 386 15.20 -18.76 34.78
CA ASN A 386 14.33 -17.58 34.87
C ASN A 386 14.42 -16.72 33.60
N LEU A 387 15.61 -16.51 33.05
CA LEU A 387 15.80 -15.78 31.80
C LEU A 387 15.14 -16.52 30.61
N ARG A 388 15.28 -17.86 30.57
CA ARG A 388 14.59 -18.73 29.60
C ARG A 388 13.08 -18.60 29.77
N ALA A 389 12.56 -18.64 30.99
CA ALA A 389 11.14 -18.50 31.27
C ALA A 389 10.58 -17.13 30.84
N VAL A 390 11.30 -16.02 31.11
CA VAL A 390 10.90 -14.67 30.67
C VAL A 390 10.86 -14.56 29.15
N ARG A 391 11.86 -15.12 28.46
CA ARG A 391 11.89 -15.16 26.98
C ARG A 391 10.77 -16.03 26.42
N ALA A 392 10.55 -17.20 27.00
CA ALA A 392 9.45 -18.09 26.64
C ALA A 392 8.09 -17.41 26.83
N GLU A 393 7.89 -16.68 27.94
CA GLU A 393 6.68 -15.92 28.23
C GLU A 393 6.44 -14.81 27.20
N ALA A 394 7.48 -14.04 26.86
CA ALA A 394 7.40 -13.02 25.82
C ALA A 394 7.03 -13.61 24.45
N ARG A 395 7.44 -14.86 24.18
CA ARG A 395 7.12 -15.60 22.94
C ARG A 395 5.74 -16.26 22.95
N LYS A 396 5.13 -16.51 24.13
CA LYS A 396 3.76 -17.04 24.23
C LYS A 396 2.73 -16.15 23.54
N ILE A 397 3.01 -14.84 23.44
CA ILE A 397 2.17 -13.87 22.71
C ILE A 397 1.92 -14.33 21.26
N ARG A 398 2.82 -15.11 20.66
CA ARG A 398 2.74 -15.58 19.27
C ARG A 398 2.61 -17.09 19.15
N ARG A 399 2.06 -17.77 20.17
CA ARG A 399 1.80 -19.21 20.11
C ARG A 399 0.85 -19.52 18.95
N VAL A 400 1.19 -20.54 18.14
CA VAL A 400 0.34 -20.99 17.04
C VAL A 400 -0.91 -21.64 17.64
N PRO A 401 -2.12 -21.15 17.35
CA PRO A 401 -3.35 -21.77 17.80
C PRO A 401 -3.45 -23.22 17.31
N PRO A 402 -4.01 -24.15 18.12
CA PRO A 402 -4.04 -25.58 17.79
C PRO A 402 -4.96 -25.91 16.60
N ASP A 403 -5.86 -25.00 16.23
CA ASP A 403 -6.81 -25.08 15.13
C ASP A 403 -6.25 -24.57 13.79
N VAL A 404 -5.03 -24.03 13.76
CA VAL A 404 -4.40 -23.58 12.51
C VAL A 404 -3.95 -24.78 11.67
N ASP A 405 -4.46 -24.84 10.44
CA ASP A 405 -3.99 -25.78 9.43
C ASP A 405 -2.59 -25.37 8.92
N MET A 406 -1.57 -26.00 9.51
CA MET A 406 -0.16 -25.76 9.14
C MET A 406 0.17 -26.25 7.72
N GLU A 407 -0.56 -27.22 7.17
CA GLU A 407 -0.33 -27.67 5.79
C GLU A 407 -0.81 -26.60 4.80
N ALA A 408 -1.98 -26.02 5.04
CA ALA A 408 -2.46 -24.86 4.29
C ALA A 408 -1.51 -23.66 4.39
N VAL A 409 -0.95 -23.38 5.59
CA VAL A 409 0.07 -22.32 5.77
C VAL A 409 1.30 -22.57 4.91
N ARG A 410 1.86 -23.78 4.94
CA ARG A 410 3.08 -24.13 4.19
C ARG A 410 2.86 -24.09 2.68
N ALA A 411 1.65 -24.37 2.22
CA ALA A 411 1.27 -24.23 0.82
C ALA A 411 1.17 -22.76 0.36
N THR A 412 1.14 -21.80 1.29
CA THR A 412 1.09 -20.38 0.93
C THR A 412 2.43 -19.90 0.37
N ARG A 413 2.33 -18.99 -0.60
CA ARG A 413 3.49 -18.32 -1.19
C ARG A 413 4.26 -17.47 -0.17
N THR A 414 3.54 -16.83 0.73
CA THR A 414 4.11 -16.04 1.83
C THR A 414 5.06 -16.87 2.71
N TRP A 415 4.66 -18.10 3.06
CA TRP A 415 5.49 -19.00 3.85
C TRP A 415 6.76 -19.39 3.10
N MET A 416 6.62 -19.80 1.83
CA MET A 416 7.77 -20.16 0.98
C MET A 416 8.78 -19.02 0.86
N GLN A 417 8.33 -17.79 0.58
CA GLN A 417 9.19 -16.61 0.45
C GLN A 417 9.94 -16.28 1.74
N THR A 418 9.27 -16.40 2.88
CA THR A 418 9.86 -16.12 4.19
C THR A 418 10.96 -17.15 4.51
N ARG A 419 10.67 -18.44 4.30
CA ARG A 419 11.61 -19.54 4.50
C ARG A 419 12.79 -19.46 3.53
N GLU A 420 12.53 -19.08 2.29
CA GLU A 420 13.56 -18.92 1.27
C GLU A 420 14.56 -17.81 1.57
N PHE A 421 14.16 -16.77 2.29
CA PHE A 421 15.04 -15.69 2.71
C PHE A 421 15.81 -16.06 3.99
N PHE A 422 15.11 -16.45 5.05
CA PHE A 422 15.74 -16.75 6.35
C PHE A 422 16.49 -18.09 6.37
N GLY A 423 16.12 -19.03 5.51
CA GLY A 423 16.86 -20.28 5.31
C GLY A 423 18.10 -20.14 4.43
N ASP A 424 18.26 -19.02 3.70
CA ASP A 424 19.47 -18.73 2.93
C ASP A 424 20.42 -17.83 3.74
N ASN A 425 21.35 -18.49 4.42
CA ASN A 425 22.41 -17.86 5.21
C ASN A 425 23.20 -16.81 4.42
N ALA A 426 23.43 -17.02 3.11
CA ALA A 426 24.17 -16.06 2.29
C ALA A 426 23.34 -14.79 2.02
N CYS A 427 22.01 -14.90 1.94
CA CYS A 427 21.15 -13.73 1.82
C CYS A 427 21.19 -12.88 3.10
N VAL A 428 20.98 -13.48 4.27
CA VAL A 428 21.06 -12.74 5.54
C VAL A 428 22.44 -12.09 5.72
N ALA A 429 23.52 -12.83 5.45
CA ALA A 429 24.89 -12.33 5.55
C ALA A 429 25.13 -11.12 4.63
N ARG A 430 24.68 -11.18 3.36
CA ARG A 430 24.81 -10.08 2.41
C ARG A 430 24.03 -8.84 2.86
N LEU A 431 22.81 -9.00 3.36
CA LEU A 431 22.02 -7.87 3.85
C LEU A 431 22.74 -7.15 5.00
N VAL A 432 23.22 -7.92 5.97
CA VAL A 432 23.91 -7.40 7.16
C VAL A 432 25.25 -6.77 6.79
N THR A 433 26.03 -7.38 5.90
CA THR A 433 27.30 -6.83 5.45
C THR A 433 27.13 -5.48 4.74
N THR A 434 26.00 -5.28 4.03
CA THR A 434 25.72 -3.99 3.39
C THR A 434 25.42 -2.88 4.39
N ILE A 435 24.71 -3.16 5.49
CA ILE A 435 24.37 -2.17 6.53
C ILE A 435 25.44 -2.03 7.63
N MET A 436 26.29 -3.05 7.80
CA MET A 436 27.43 -3.08 8.71
C MET A 436 28.72 -3.36 7.92
N PRO A 437 29.14 -2.43 7.04
CA PRO A 437 30.28 -2.64 6.15
C PRO A 437 31.62 -2.68 6.90
N ALA A 438 32.46 -3.66 6.59
CA ALA A 438 33.71 -3.89 7.32
C ALA A 438 34.75 -2.74 7.26
N ASN A 439 34.65 -1.89 6.24
CA ASN A 439 35.65 -0.86 5.93
C ASN A 439 35.13 0.58 6.13
N ASP A 440 33.96 0.78 6.75
CA ASP A 440 33.36 2.10 6.90
C ASP A 440 32.68 2.28 8.27
N ALA A 441 33.48 2.69 9.26
CA ALA A 441 33.03 2.91 10.63
C ALA A 441 31.88 3.94 10.73
N GLN A 442 31.86 4.96 9.85
CA GLN A 442 30.80 5.97 9.87
C GLN A 442 29.48 5.37 9.40
N ARG A 443 29.50 4.52 8.37
CA ARG A 443 28.30 3.77 7.95
C ARG A 443 27.85 2.78 9.01
N CYS A 444 28.77 2.10 9.70
CA CYS A 444 28.41 1.24 10.82
C CYS A 444 27.68 2.00 11.93
N LEU A 445 28.11 3.24 12.25
CA LEU A 445 27.42 4.09 13.23
C LEU A 445 26.02 4.51 12.80
N VAL A 446 25.77 4.67 11.50
CA VAL A 446 24.42 4.95 10.97
C VAL A 446 23.57 3.67 10.91
N GLY A 447 24.22 2.52 10.68
CA GLY A 447 23.58 1.21 10.52
C GLY A 447 23.23 0.49 11.82
N ILE A 448 23.97 0.75 12.90
CA ILE A 448 23.90 -0.04 14.15
C ILE A 448 22.52 -0.05 14.78
N GLU A 449 21.78 1.08 14.79
CA GLU A 449 20.42 1.09 15.34
C GLU A 449 19.47 0.21 14.52
N GLY A 450 19.45 0.37 13.20
CA GLY A 450 18.63 -0.46 12.31
C GLY A 450 18.99 -1.95 12.40
N PHE A 451 20.29 -2.28 12.39
CA PHE A 451 20.79 -3.64 12.54
C PHE A 451 20.35 -4.26 13.87
N THR A 452 20.50 -3.55 14.97
CA THR A 452 20.20 -4.09 16.31
C THR A 452 18.72 -4.30 16.54
N HIS A 453 17.88 -3.40 16.03
CA HIS A 453 16.43 -3.61 15.99
C HIS A 453 16.05 -4.82 15.15
N PHE A 454 16.61 -4.97 13.96
CA PHE A 454 16.37 -6.12 13.09
C PHE A 454 16.82 -7.44 13.72
N ALA A 455 18.02 -7.48 14.30
CA ALA A 455 18.53 -8.65 14.99
C ALA A 455 17.64 -9.04 16.18
N CYS A 456 17.19 -8.08 16.99
CA CYS A 456 16.24 -8.34 18.07
C CYS A 456 14.88 -8.84 17.56
N ALA A 457 14.33 -8.21 16.53
CA ALA A 457 13.03 -8.59 15.98
C ALA A 457 13.09 -10.02 15.41
N CYS A 458 14.15 -10.36 14.69
CA CYS A 458 14.38 -11.71 14.17
C CYS A 458 14.54 -12.73 15.31
N ASP A 459 15.37 -12.44 16.31
CA ASP A 459 15.60 -13.34 17.44
C ASP A 459 14.33 -13.65 18.26
N MET A 460 13.42 -12.69 18.33
CA MET A 460 12.15 -12.84 19.07
C MET A 460 11.09 -13.62 18.28
N VAL A 461 11.21 -13.70 16.97
CA VAL A 461 10.16 -14.22 16.07
C VAL A 461 10.55 -15.57 15.44
N LEU A 462 11.80 -15.71 15.02
CA LEU A 462 12.34 -16.97 14.48
C LEU A 462 12.35 -18.06 15.55
N ARG A 463 12.23 -19.32 15.13
CA ARG A 463 12.10 -20.49 16.03
C ARG A 463 13.13 -21.58 15.73
N GLY A 464 13.48 -22.35 16.75
CA GLY A 464 14.31 -23.55 16.67
C GLY A 464 15.53 -23.38 15.76
N ALA A 465 15.66 -24.28 14.78
CA ALA A 465 16.79 -24.33 13.86
C ALA A 465 16.98 -23.04 13.02
N GLU A 466 15.92 -22.33 12.67
CA GLU A 466 16.04 -21.08 11.89
C GLU A 466 16.65 -19.95 12.71
N ARG A 467 16.26 -19.84 13.98
CA ARG A 467 16.85 -18.86 14.90
C ARG A 467 18.31 -19.17 15.19
N ALA A 468 18.62 -20.45 15.40
CA ALA A 468 20.00 -20.91 15.60
C ALA A 468 20.85 -20.61 14.35
N SER A 469 20.34 -20.92 13.16
CA SER A 469 21.02 -20.60 11.89
C SER A 469 21.21 -19.10 11.71
N PHE A 470 20.17 -18.29 11.93
CA PHE A 470 20.23 -16.84 11.86
C PHE A 470 21.31 -16.27 12.79
N THR A 471 21.32 -16.68 14.06
CA THR A 471 22.32 -16.24 15.05
C THR A 471 23.73 -16.64 14.61
N ARG A 472 23.91 -17.89 14.14
CA ARG A 472 25.20 -18.37 13.63
C ARG A 472 25.67 -17.57 12.41
N VAL A 473 24.78 -17.18 11.51
CA VAL A 473 25.11 -16.33 10.35
C VAL A 473 25.57 -14.96 10.78
N LEU A 474 24.90 -14.33 11.76
CA LEU A 474 25.36 -13.05 12.29
C LEU A 474 26.76 -13.19 12.91
N THR A 475 26.99 -14.24 13.68
CA THR A 475 28.26 -14.46 14.39
C THR A 475 29.43 -14.79 13.45
N PHE A 476 29.25 -15.69 12.49
CA PHE A 476 30.34 -16.27 11.68
C PHE A 476 30.23 -15.99 10.19
N GLY A 477 29.02 -15.75 9.70
CA GLY A 477 28.76 -15.44 8.29
C GLY A 477 28.99 -13.97 7.94
N THR A 478 29.26 -13.12 8.93
CA THR A 478 29.51 -11.69 8.76
C THR A 478 30.61 -11.22 9.70
N ASP A 479 31.28 -10.11 9.36
CA ASP A 479 32.25 -9.46 10.25
C ASP A 479 31.56 -8.57 11.32
N CYS A 480 30.27 -8.79 11.61
CA CYS A 480 29.50 -7.83 12.39
C CYS A 480 30.05 -7.63 13.81
N ILE A 481 30.59 -8.67 14.46
CA ILE A 481 31.17 -8.56 15.81
C ILE A 481 32.37 -7.59 15.81
N ALA A 482 33.26 -7.72 14.81
CA ALA A 482 34.41 -6.85 14.66
C ALA A 482 34.02 -5.38 14.41
N GLN A 483 32.86 -5.15 13.77
CA GLN A 483 32.36 -3.80 13.45
C GLN A 483 31.48 -3.19 14.54
N LEU A 484 30.70 -4.01 15.24
CA LEU A 484 29.78 -3.56 16.28
C LEU A 484 30.52 -3.02 17.49
N TRP A 485 31.63 -3.64 17.89
CA TRP A 485 32.36 -3.22 19.08
C TRP A 485 32.92 -1.79 18.98
N PRO A 486 33.70 -1.42 17.94
CA PRO A 486 34.16 -0.04 17.78
C PRO A 486 33.02 0.97 17.67
N ALA A 487 31.92 0.60 17.01
CA ALA A 487 30.73 1.45 16.89
C ALA A 487 30.05 1.68 18.25
N LEU A 488 29.94 0.65 19.10
CA LEU A 488 29.42 0.76 20.46
C LEU A 488 30.31 1.61 21.35
N GLU A 489 31.64 1.45 21.27
CA GLU A 489 32.58 2.28 22.03
C GLU A 489 32.44 3.76 21.65
N HIS A 490 32.33 4.06 20.35
CA HIS A 490 32.13 5.41 19.87
C HIS A 490 30.78 5.98 20.33
N TRP A 491 29.67 5.23 20.15
CA TRP A 491 28.34 5.65 20.60
C TRP A 491 28.33 5.98 22.10
N ARG A 492 28.96 5.14 22.94
CA ARG A 492 29.05 5.38 24.38
C ARG A 492 29.79 6.68 24.71
N GLN A 493 30.81 7.05 23.94
CA GLN A 493 31.60 8.26 24.13
C GLN A 493 30.87 9.53 23.67
N THR A 494 30.11 9.45 22.58
CA THR A 494 29.43 10.62 21.99
C THR A 494 28.08 10.93 22.60
N SER A 495 27.30 9.92 23.01
CA SER A 495 25.88 10.10 23.38
C SER A 495 25.62 10.27 24.89
N GLY A 496 26.66 10.55 25.69
CA GLY A 496 26.47 10.96 27.10
C GLY A 496 25.99 9.86 28.06
N GLY A 497 26.38 8.61 27.82
CA GLY A 497 26.15 7.48 28.75
C GLY A 497 24.98 6.58 28.36
N GLY A 498 25.11 5.27 28.59
CA GLY A 498 24.20 4.22 28.14
C GLY A 498 22.84 4.15 28.85
N GLN A 499 22.25 5.30 29.18
CA GLN A 499 20.84 5.39 29.55
C GLN A 499 19.91 5.26 28.34
N GLU A 500 20.42 5.54 27.13
CA GLU A 500 19.67 5.41 25.89
C GLU A 500 19.22 3.96 25.65
N ARG A 501 17.92 3.77 25.39
CA ARG A 501 17.33 2.44 25.15
C ARG A 501 17.96 1.75 23.93
N SER A 502 18.24 2.50 22.88
CA SER A 502 18.86 2.00 21.65
C SER A 502 20.29 1.48 21.90
N PHE A 503 21.10 2.20 22.70
CA PHE A 503 22.42 1.71 23.12
C PHE A 503 22.33 0.40 23.92
N ARG A 504 21.42 0.32 24.90
CA ARG A 504 21.26 -0.90 25.72
C ARG A 504 20.84 -2.11 24.88
N ARG A 505 19.96 -1.91 23.90
CA ARG A 505 19.58 -2.94 22.93
C ARG A 505 20.78 -3.38 22.10
N ALA A 506 21.56 -2.43 21.58
CA ALA A 506 22.75 -2.72 20.79
C ALA A 506 23.81 -3.51 21.58
N LEU A 507 24.03 -3.13 22.83
CA LEU A 507 24.91 -3.85 23.76
C LEU A 507 24.40 -5.27 24.04
N GLY A 508 23.09 -5.46 24.21
CA GLY A 508 22.47 -6.78 24.41
C GLY A 508 22.61 -7.70 23.20
N VAL A 509 22.41 -7.17 21.98
CA VAL A 509 22.66 -7.91 20.73
C VAL A 509 24.12 -8.31 20.62
N PHE A 510 25.04 -7.37 20.85
CA PHE A 510 26.46 -7.65 20.83
C PHE A 510 26.85 -8.73 21.84
N ALA A 511 26.39 -8.62 23.10
CA ALA A 511 26.69 -9.60 24.14
C ALA A 511 26.17 -11.00 23.78
N LYS A 512 24.99 -11.11 23.17
CA LYS A 512 24.45 -12.38 22.70
C LYS A 512 25.30 -12.98 21.58
N LEU A 513 25.62 -12.20 20.54
CA LEU A 513 26.44 -12.66 19.42
C LEU A 513 27.85 -13.04 19.87
N TYR A 514 28.41 -12.27 20.79
CA TYR A 514 29.72 -12.54 21.39
C TYR A 514 29.72 -13.80 22.25
N ASN A 515 28.64 -14.05 23.02
CA ASN A 515 28.48 -15.29 23.76
C ASN A 515 28.42 -16.51 22.82
N THR A 516 27.63 -16.41 21.74
CA THR A 516 27.56 -17.46 20.71
C THR A 516 28.91 -17.66 20.02
N TYR A 517 29.65 -16.58 19.76
CA TYR A 517 31.00 -16.65 19.23
C TYR A 517 31.90 -17.46 20.16
N THR A 518 31.99 -17.08 21.43
CA THR A 518 32.87 -17.74 22.41
C THR A 518 32.48 -19.19 22.72
N ALA A 519 31.20 -19.55 22.55
CA ALA A 519 30.73 -20.90 22.82
C ALA A 519 30.97 -21.89 21.66
N ILE A 520 31.07 -21.39 20.41
CA ILE A 520 31.12 -22.24 19.21
C ILE A 520 32.48 -22.16 18.50
N SER A 521 33.24 -21.07 18.66
CA SER A 521 34.49 -20.85 17.93
C SER A 521 35.59 -21.84 18.34
N ASP A 522 36.17 -22.52 17.35
CA ASP A 522 37.39 -23.33 17.50
C ASP A 522 38.66 -22.48 17.25
N ASP A 523 39.83 -22.98 17.67
CA ASP A 523 41.13 -22.31 17.57
C ASP A 523 41.45 -21.82 16.14
N GLU A 524 41.04 -22.52 15.09
CA GLU A 524 41.22 -22.07 13.69
C GLU A 524 40.31 -20.88 13.30
N GLU A 525 39.07 -20.83 13.79
CA GLU A 525 38.15 -19.71 13.55
C GLU A 525 38.58 -18.45 14.31
N PHE A 526 39.20 -18.62 15.48
CA PHE A 526 39.89 -17.55 16.22
C PHE A 526 40.99 -16.87 15.38
N TYR A 527 41.70 -17.62 14.53
CA TYR A 527 42.71 -17.04 13.64
C TYR A 527 42.12 -16.33 12.42
N ARG A 528 40.95 -16.75 11.93
CA ARG A 528 40.29 -16.15 10.75
C ARG A 528 39.54 -14.85 11.06
N LEU A 529 38.77 -14.81 12.14
CA LEU A 529 37.91 -13.67 12.49
C LEU A 529 38.64 -12.57 13.29
N GLY A 530 39.92 -12.78 13.58
CA GLY A 530 40.66 -11.97 14.54
C GLY A 530 40.36 -12.43 15.97
N LYS A 531 41.32 -12.18 16.88
CA LYS A 531 41.21 -12.56 18.28
C LYS A 531 39.87 -12.09 18.90
N PRO A 532 39.38 -12.76 19.95
CA PRO A 532 38.33 -12.20 20.80
C PRO A 532 38.73 -10.79 21.24
N LEU A 533 37.76 -10.00 21.71
CA LEU A 533 38.03 -8.68 22.27
C LEU A 533 39.29 -8.77 23.15
N GLY A 534 40.26 -7.90 22.88
CA GLY A 534 41.48 -7.86 23.69
C GLY A 534 41.12 -7.59 25.16
N LEU A 535 42.01 -7.94 26.09
CA LEU A 535 41.74 -7.86 27.53
C LEU A 535 41.19 -6.49 27.99
N GLU A 536 41.69 -5.39 27.40
CA GLU A 536 41.18 -4.04 27.66
C GLU A 536 39.74 -3.85 27.17
N ALA A 537 39.43 -4.29 25.95
CA ALA A 537 38.09 -4.23 25.38
C ALA A 537 37.11 -5.14 26.15
N THR A 538 37.53 -6.33 26.58
CA THR A 538 36.73 -7.19 27.46
C THR A 538 36.42 -6.51 28.79
N THR A 539 37.41 -5.85 29.39
CA THR A 539 37.22 -5.09 30.64
C THR A 539 36.19 -3.98 30.46
N ARG A 540 36.24 -3.26 29.33
CA ARG A 540 35.25 -2.23 28.98
C ARG A 540 33.86 -2.83 28.73
N LEU A 541 33.76 -3.97 28.05
CA LEU A 541 32.48 -4.67 27.84
C LEU A 541 31.81 -5.00 29.18
N VAL A 542 32.56 -5.60 30.10
CA VAL A 542 32.07 -5.93 31.45
C VAL A 542 31.62 -4.66 32.18
N ALA A 543 32.37 -3.56 32.09
CA ALA A 543 31.97 -2.29 32.66
C ALA A 543 30.67 -1.75 32.03
N PHE A 544 30.53 -1.81 30.70
CA PHE A 544 29.32 -1.37 30.00
C PHE A 544 28.10 -2.20 30.39
N LEU A 545 28.24 -3.52 30.49
CA LEU A 545 27.18 -4.44 30.91
C LEU A 545 26.77 -4.17 32.36
N ARG A 546 27.74 -4.03 33.27
CA ARG A 546 27.50 -3.70 34.68
C ARG A 546 26.74 -2.38 34.81
N ASP A 547 27.23 -1.31 34.17
CA ASP A 547 26.59 0.00 34.22
C ASP A 547 25.17 -0.04 33.65
N THR A 548 24.98 -0.78 32.55
CA THR A 548 23.66 -0.95 31.92
C THR A 548 22.70 -1.72 32.84
N LEU A 549 23.17 -2.81 33.46
CA LEU A 549 22.38 -3.59 34.40
C LEU A 549 21.94 -2.73 35.60
N TRP A 550 22.84 -1.92 36.15
CA TRP A 550 22.52 -0.96 37.22
C TRP A 550 21.50 0.11 36.83
N THR A 551 21.31 0.40 35.54
CA THR A 551 20.26 1.33 35.08
C THR A 551 18.90 0.66 34.87
N LEU A 552 18.87 -0.68 34.81
CA LEU A 552 17.65 -1.46 34.61
C LEU A 552 17.06 -1.96 35.93
N LEU A 553 17.94 -2.27 36.90
CA LEU A 553 17.62 -2.53 38.30
C LEU A 553 17.31 -1.21 39.02
#